data_AF-A0A848Y1B3-F1
#
_entry.id   AF-A0A848Y1B3-F1
#
_cell.length_a   1.000
_cell.length_b   1.000
_cell.length_c   1.000
_cell.angle_alpha   90.00
_cell.angle_beta   90.00
_cell.angle_gamma   90.00
#
_symmetry.space_group_name_H-M   'P 1'
#
loop_
_entity.id
_entity.type
_entity.pdbx_description
1 polymer ?
#
loop_
_entity_poly.entity_id
_entity_poly.type
_entity_poly.pdbx_seq_one_letter_code
_entity_poly.pdbx_strand_id
1 'polypeptide(L)'
;AHPGAALVVAGMEAPPNMGPDYTAQFRAVFPAIAESFGAIRVPFLLENVGGVARLNQADGIHPTAEGQRVMAGTVWETLAPILRRQAS
;
A
#
# COMPACT_ATOMS: atom_id res chain seq x y z
N ALA A 1 6.86 -21.19 12.10
CA ALA A 1 5.91 -21.38 10.98
C ALA A 1 4.64 -20.60 11.33
N HIS A 2 4.02 -19.90 10.38
CA HIS A 2 2.76 -19.18 10.60
C HIS A 2 1.61 -19.90 9.87
N PRO A 3 1.15 -21.08 10.32
CA PRO A 3 0.11 -21.78 9.59
C PRO A 3 -1.24 -21.16 10.00
N GLY A 4 -1.77 -20.27 9.16
CA GLY A 4 -3.17 -19.84 9.19
C GLY A 4 -3.47 -18.37 8.89
N ALA A 5 -2.47 -17.49 8.81
CA ALA A 5 -2.73 -16.07 8.53
C ALA A 5 -2.78 -15.80 7.01
N ALA A 6 -3.81 -15.10 6.56
CA ALA A 6 -3.81 -14.49 5.23
C ALA A 6 -2.77 -13.36 5.21
N LEU A 7 -1.89 -13.37 4.22
CA LEU A 7 -0.87 -12.33 4.04
C LEU A 7 -1.37 -11.26 3.09
N VAL A 8 -1.21 -9.99 3.49
CA VAL A 8 -1.46 -8.83 2.64
C VAL A 8 -0.20 -7.98 2.59
N VAL A 9 0.27 -7.67 1.38
CA VAL A 9 1.42 -6.79 1.15
C VAL A 9 0.90 -5.45 0.64
N ALA A 10 1.24 -4.37 1.35
CA ALA A 10 0.98 -3.02 0.89
C ALA A 10 2.13 -2.51 0.03
N GLY A 11 1.85 -2.24 -1.25
CA GLY A 11 2.82 -1.69 -2.18
C GLY A 11 3.21 -0.26 -1.85
N MET A 12 4.48 0.08 -2.08
CA MET A 12 5.00 1.43 -1.92
C MET A 12 5.81 1.85 -3.15
N GLU A 13 5.96 3.16 -3.31
CA GLU A 13 6.79 3.82 -4.31
C GLU A 13 7.94 4.54 -3.62
N ALA A 14 9.08 4.65 -4.30
CA ALA A 14 10.15 5.53 -3.86
C ALA A 14 9.93 6.96 -4.38
N PRO A 15 10.42 7.98 -3.66
CA PRO A 15 10.38 9.36 -4.13
C PRO A 15 11.01 9.55 -5.52
N PRO A 16 10.39 10.33 -6.45
CA PRO A 16 10.92 10.53 -7.80
C PRO A 16 12.32 11.15 -7.86
N ASN A 17 12.73 11.89 -6.84
CA ASN A 17 14.06 12.51 -6.75
C ASN A 17 15.21 11.51 -6.56
N MET A 18 14.93 10.22 -6.37
CA MET A 18 15.94 9.15 -6.31
C MET A 18 16.28 8.56 -7.69
N GLY A 19 15.62 9.04 -8.75
CA GLY A 19 15.88 8.62 -10.13
C GLY A 19 15.01 7.43 -10.58
N PRO A 20 14.73 7.33 -11.89
CA PRO A 20 13.75 6.39 -12.44
C PRO A 20 14.15 4.92 -12.26
N ASP A 21 15.45 4.61 -12.30
CA ASP A 21 15.93 3.23 -12.12
C ASP A 21 15.68 2.73 -10.70
N TYR A 22 15.97 3.57 -9.70
CA TYR A 22 15.74 3.24 -8.30
C TYR A 22 14.25 3.09 -8.00
N THR A 23 13.42 4.02 -8.48
CA THR A 23 11.97 3.96 -8.25
C THR A 23 11.34 2.72 -8.89
N ALA A 24 11.76 2.37 -10.12
CA ALA A 24 11.30 1.16 -10.78
C ALA A 24 11.70 -0.12 -10.02
N GLN A 25 12.95 -0.20 -9.55
CA GLN A 25 13.43 -1.34 -8.78
C GLN A 25 12.72 -1.46 -7.42
N PHE A 26 12.55 -0.34 -6.71
CA PHE A 26 11.86 -0.31 -5.42
C PHE A 26 10.40 -0.78 -5.56
N ARG A 27 9.67 -0.25 -6.54
CA ARG A 27 8.30 -0.65 -6.85
C ARG A 27 8.19 -2.14 -7.16
N ALA A 28 9.18 -2.72 -7.84
CA ALA A 28 9.18 -4.13 -8.25
C ALA A 28 9.31 -5.12 -7.07
N VAL A 29 9.79 -4.68 -5.91
CA VAL A 29 9.92 -5.53 -4.71
C VAL A 29 8.56 -6.04 -4.22
N PHE A 30 7.56 -5.17 -4.16
CA PHE A 30 6.24 -5.50 -3.61
C PHE A 30 5.46 -6.57 -4.40
N PRO A 31 5.34 -6.50 -5.74
CA PRO A 31 4.79 -7.60 -6.53
C PRO A 31 5.55 -8.92 -6.32
N ALA A 32 6.88 -8.87 -6.35
CA ALA A 32 7.72 -10.08 -6.25
C ALA A 32 7.56 -10.79 -4.89
N ILE A 33 7.51 -10.03 -3.79
CA ILE A 33 7.25 -10.58 -2.46
C ILE A 33 5.82 -11.14 -2.38
N ALA A 34 4.82 -10.41 -2.88
CA ALA A 34 3.44 -10.88 -2.85
C ALA A 34 3.29 -12.23 -3.58
N GLU A 35 3.90 -12.37 -4.76
CA GLU A 35 3.92 -13.62 -5.52
C GLU A 35 4.66 -14.74 -4.77
N SER A 36 5.85 -14.47 -4.23
CA SER A 36 6.68 -15.46 -3.53
C SER A 36 5.99 -16.08 -2.30
N PHE A 37 5.12 -15.31 -1.65
CA PHE A 37 4.39 -15.76 -0.45
C PHE A 37 2.91 -16.10 -0.72
N GLY A 38 2.45 -16.06 -1.98
CA GLY A 38 1.03 -16.23 -2.31
C GLY A 38 0.12 -15.20 -1.59
N ALA A 39 0.66 -14.01 -1.31
CA ALA A 39 -0.02 -12.96 -0.59
C ALA A 39 -0.89 -12.11 -1.51
N ILE A 40 -1.94 -11.53 -0.95
CA ILE A 40 -2.77 -10.53 -1.65
C ILE A 40 -2.06 -9.18 -1.58
N ARG A 41 -2.21 -8.34 -2.60
CA ARG A 41 -1.45 -7.08 -2.71
C ARG A 41 -2.37 -5.87 -2.83
N VAL A 42 -2.14 -4.85 -2.00
CA VAL A 42 -2.58 -3.47 -2.27
C VAL A 42 -1.54 -2.85 -3.23
N PRO A 43 -1.90 -2.41 -4.44
CA PRO A 43 -0.92 -1.96 -5.44
C PRO A 43 -0.04 -0.80 -4.97
N PHE A 44 -0.65 0.24 -4.40
CA PHE A 44 0.04 1.38 -3.83
C PHE A 44 -0.75 1.92 -2.62
N LEU A 45 -0.10 1.99 -1.45
CA LEU A 45 -0.74 2.41 -0.22
C LEU A 45 -1.23 3.87 -0.29
N LEU A 46 -0.42 4.75 -0.88
CA LEU A 46 -0.70 6.19 -0.93
C LEU A 46 -1.41 6.61 -2.23
N GLU A 47 -2.08 5.66 -2.90
CA GLU A 47 -2.92 5.95 -4.06
C GLU A 47 -3.92 7.06 -3.73
N ASN A 48 -3.98 8.10 -4.59
CA ASN A 48 -4.77 9.33 -4.38
C ASN A 48 -4.44 10.16 -3.12
N VAL A 49 -3.37 9.84 -2.39
CA VAL A 49 -2.91 10.57 -1.18
C VAL A 49 -1.55 11.21 -1.40
N GLY A 50 -0.57 10.45 -1.91
CA GLY A 50 0.79 10.93 -2.13
C GLY A 50 0.83 12.12 -3.09
N GLY A 51 1.51 13.20 -2.69
CA GLY A 51 1.62 14.43 -3.51
C GLY A 51 0.38 15.32 -3.54
N VAL A 52 -0.72 14.93 -2.88
CA VAL A 52 -1.94 15.76 -2.78
C VAL A 52 -1.83 16.67 -1.56
N ALA A 53 -1.51 17.95 -1.76
CA ALA A 53 -1.19 18.89 -0.68
C ALA A 53 -2.24 18.94 0.45
N ARG A 54 -3.54 18.97 0.14
CA ARG A 54 -4.62 19.00 1.16
C ARG A 54 -4.70 17.74 2.02
N LEU A 55 -4.20 16.62 1.50
CA LEU A 55 -4.22 15.32 2.17
C LEU A 55 -2.93 15.02 2.91
N ASN A 56 -1.94 15.91 2.86
CA ASN A 56 -0.66 15.78 3.57
C ASN A 56 -0.44 16.95 4.54
N GLN A 57 0.36 16.71 5.56
CA GLN A 57 0.78 17.69 6.55
C GLN A 57 1.66 18.75 5.89
N ALA A 58 2.05 19.78 6.66
CA ALA A 58 2.86 20.88 6.15
C ALA A 58 4.23 20.42 5.56
N ASP A 59 4.70 19.23 5.93
CA ASP A 59 5.91 18.62 5.37
C ASP A 59 5.71 18.00 3.97
N GLY A 60 4.47 17.87 3.50
CA GLY A 60 4.13 17.30 2.20
C GLY A 60 4.32 15.78 2.07
N ILE A 61 4.66 15.08 3.16
CA ILE A 61 5.00 13.64 3.15
C ILE A 61 4.04 12.83 4.01
N HIS A 62 3.60 13.35 5.16
CA HIS A 62 2.76 12.60 6.08
C HIS A 62 1.28 12.90 5.85
N PRO A 63 0.40 11.90 5.69
CA PRO A 63 -1.02 12.17 5.50
C PRO A 63 -1.65 12.90 6.69
N THR A 64 -2.57 13.83 6.41
CA THR A 64 -3.46 14.43 7.43
C THR A 64 -4.49 13.40 7.90
N ALA A 65 -5.31 13.74 8.90
CA ALA A 65 -6.45 12.90 9.27
C ALA A 65 -7.41 12.60 8.10
N GLU A 66 -7.54 13.53 7.14
CA GLU A 66 -8.30 13.27 5.92
C GLU A 66 -7.57 12.33 4.96
N GLY A 67 -6.27 12.53 4.74
CA GLY A 67 -5.45 11.62 3.93
C GLY A 67 -5.43 10.20 4.48
N GLN A 68 -5.37 10.04 5.80
CA GLN A 68 -5.46 8.74 6.48
C GLN A 68 -6.80 8.04 6.21
N ARG A 69 -7.92 8.78 6.14
CA ARG A 69 -9.24 8.18 5.78
C ARG A 69 -9.27 7.66 4.35
N VAL A 70 -8.67 8.40 3.40
CA VAL A 70 -8.54 7.95 2.01
C VAL A 70 -7.65 6.70 1.93
N MET A 71 -6.48 6.75 2.58
CA MET A 71 -5.55 5.62 2.64
C MET A 71 -6.19 4.36 3.26
N ALA A 72 -7.00 4.52 4.31
CA ALA A 72 -7.76 3.42 4.91
C ALA A 72 -8.76 2.82 3.91
N GLY A 73 -9.41 3.65 3.09
CA GLY A 73 -10.27 3.20 1.98
C GLY A 73 -9.52 2.33 0.97
N THR A 74 -8.34 2.78 0.53
CA THR A 74 -7.45 2.03 -0.39
C THR A 74 -7.11 0.64 0.16
N VAL A 75 -6.76 0.54 1.44
CA VAL A 75 -6.48 -0.75 2.09
C VAL A 75 -7.75 -1.60 2.21
N TRP A 76 -8.88 -0.96 2.54
CA TRP A 76 -10.16 -1.64 2.78
C TRP A 76 -10.70 -2.36 1.55
N GLU A 77 -10.50 -1.82 0.35
CA GLU A 77 -10.86 -2.47 -0.91
C GLU A 77 -10.23 -3.86 -1.06
N THR A 78 -9.00 -4.02 -0.57
CA THR A 78 -8.29 -5.30 -0.58
C THR A 78 -8.64 -6.15 0.64
N LEU A 79 -8.72 -5.54 1.82
CA LEU A 79 -8.86 -6.27 3.09
C LEU A 79 -10.28 -6.80 3.31
N ALA A 80 -11.32 -6.04 2.98
CA ALA A 80 -12.71 -6.40 3.29
C ALA A 80 -13.16 -7.72 2.65
N PRO A 81 -12.86 -8.03 1.37
CA PRO A 81 -13.22 -9.31 0.77
C PRO A 81 -12.53 -10.51 1.45
N ILE A 82 -11.31 -10.33 1.96
CA ILE A 82 -10.55 -11.38 2.67
C ILE A 82 -11.25 -11.70 3.99
N LEU A 83 -11.53 -10.68 4.79
CA LEU A 83 -12.18 -10.83 6.09
C LEU A 83 -13.57 -11.46 5.97
N ARG A 84 -14.34 -11.08 4.95
CA ARG A 84 -15.67 -11.66 4.70
C ARG A 84 -15.63 -13.14 4.34
N ARG A 85 -14.66 -13.58 3.53
CA ARG A 85 -14.46 -15.00 3.19
C ARG A 85 -14.04 -15.84 4.39
N GLN A 86 -13.28 -15.29 5.33
CA GLN A 86 -12.84 -16.01 6.53
C GLN A 86 -13.93 -16.15 7.60
N ALA A 87 -14.93 -15.27 7.58
CA ALA A 87 -16.06 -15.30 8.51
C ALA A 87 -17.22 -16.21 8.04
N SER A 88 -17.10 -16.82 6.86
CA SER A 88 -18.07 -17.74 6.25
C SER A 88 -17.54 -19.18 6.33
#